data_AF-A0A941CGH3-F1
#
_entry.id   AF-A0A941CGH3-F1
#
_cell.length_a   1.000
_cell.length_b   1.000
_cell.length_c   1.000
_cell.angle_alpha   90.00
_cell.angle_beta   90.00
_cell.angle_gamma   90.00
#
_symmetry.space_group_name_H-M   'P 1'
#
loop_
_entity.id
_entity.type
_entity.pdbx_description
1 polymer ?
#
loop_
_entity_poly.entity_id
_entity_poly.type
_entity_poly.pdbx_seq_one_letter_code
_entity_poly.pdbx_strand_id
1 'polypeptide(L)'
;TDGITNAKVADNAINTENITDGQVQTADIADDNVTPAKIQEGTANQVLKTDATGAIVEWGTLDATNIAGEDLTAGDGSITVTDGTGATLVDTNVIVAADGITNAKVADNAIQTENITDGQVQTADI
;
A
#
# COMPACT_ATOMS: atom_id res chain seq x y z
N THR A 1 -36.52 12.82 43.48
CA THR A 1 -36.21 12.03 42.27
C THR A 1 -35.54 10.77 42.76
N ASP A 2 -36.15 9.62 42.54
CA ASP A 2 -35.53 8.35 42.92
C ASP A 2 -34.43 8.04 41.91
N GLY A 3 -33.18 8.29 42.28
CA GLY A 3 -32.02 7.96 41.46
C GLY A 3 -31.65 6.48 41.63
N ILE A 4 -31.31 5.82 40.52
CA ILE A 4 -30.48 4.63 40.57
C ILE A 4 -29.04 5.11 40.73
N THR A 5 -28.40 4.75 41.84
CA THR A 5 -26.99 5.07 42.11
C THR A 5 -26.17 3.78 41.98
N ASN A 6 -24.85 3.88 41.86
CA ASN A 6 -23.98 2.70 41.83
C ASN A 6 -24.21 1.77 43.03
N ALA A 7 -24.53 2.30 44.21
CA ALA A 7 -24.83 1.52 45.41
C ALA A 7 -26.13 0.67 45.31
N LYS A 8 -27.01 0.98 44.36
CA LYS A 8 -28.25 0.21 44.11
C LYS A 8 -28.08 -0.87 43.03
N VAL A 9 -26.92 -0.91 42.36
CA VAL A 9 -26.60 -1.90 41.31
C VAL A 9 -25.58 -2.86 41.88
N ALA A 10 -25.89 -4.15 41.92
CA ALA A 10 -24.94 -5.16 42.38
C ALA A 10 -23.78 -5.31 41.38
N ASP A 11 -22.62 -5.76 41.85
CA ASP A 11 -21.45 -5.99 40.99
C ASP A 11 -21.78 -6.99 39.87
N ASN A 12 -21.37 -6.68 38.64
CA ASN A 12 -21.66 -7.47 37.43
C ASN A 12 -23.16 -7.65 37.12
N ALA A 13 -24.06 -6.88 37.73
CA ALA A 13 -25.50 -6.99 37.49
C ALA A 13 -25.94 -6.49 36.10
N ILE A 14 -25.09 -5.71 35.42
CA ILE A 14 -25.34 -5.22 34.06
C ILE A 14 -24.62 -6.13 33.07
N ASN A 15 -25.39 -6.82 32.24
CA ASN A 15 -24.93 -7.69 31.17
C ASN A 15 -25.44 -7.17 29.80
N THR A 16 -25.13 -7.90 28.72
CA THR A 16 -25.55 -7.53 27.36
C THR A 16 -27.06 -7.38 27.20
N GLU A 17 -27.89 -8.15 27.90
CA GLU A 17 -29.35 -8.07 27.80
C GLU A 17 -29.92 -6.78 28.40
N ASN A 18 -29.15 -6.12 29.27
CA ASN A 18 -29.53 -4.84 29.87
C ASN A 18 -29.13 -3.64 29.00
N ILE A 19 -28.30 -3.85 27.97
CA ILE A 19 -27.79 -2.83 27.06
C ILE A 19 -28.38 -3.07 25.68
N THR A 20 -29.37 -2.28 25.29
CA THR A 20 -29.95 -2.36 23.95
C THR A 20 -28.91 -1.95 22.89
N ASP A 21 -29.01 -2.53 21.69
CA ASP A 21 -28.14 -2.18 20.57
C ASP A 21 -28.12 -0.67 20.29
N GLY A 22 -26.91 -0.14 20.08
CA GLY A 22 -26.66 1.27 19.81
C GLY A 22 -26.77 2.21 21.02
N GLN A 23 -27.02 1.70 22.24
CA GLN A 23 -27.14 2.56 23.43
C GLN A 23 -25.79 3.03 23.96
N VAL A 24 -24.72 2.24 23.80
CA VAL A 24 -23.36 2.70 24.08
C VAL A 24 -22.93 3.60 22.93
N GLN A 25 -22.90 4.90 23.20
CA GLN A 25 -22.49 5.93 22.25
C GLN A 25 -21.04 6.35 22.49
N THR A 26 -20.46 7.10 21.56
CA THR A 26 -19.09 7.61 21.68
C THR A 26 -18.86 8.36 23.00
N ALA A 27 -19.84 9.14 23.46
CA ALA A 27 -19.73 9.90 24.71
C ALA A 27 -19.64 9.03 25.97
N ASP A 28 -20.05 7.77 25.91
CA ASP A 28 -19.95 6.83 27.03
C ASP A 28 -18.56 6.20 27.14
N ILE A 29 -17.74 6.30 26.08
CA ILE A 29 -16.38 5.77 26.03
C ILE A 29 -15.41 6.95 26.09
N ALA A 30 -14.75 7.13 27.24
CA ALA A 30 -13.72 8.16 27.37
C ALA A 30 -12.55 7.91 26.39
N ASP A 31 -11.86 8.99 26.01
CA ASP A 31 -10.67 8.92 25.15
C ASP A 31 -9.62 7.94 25.71
N ASP A 32 -8.91 7.27 24.80
CA ASP A 32 -7.87 6.26 25.10
C ASP A 32 -8.32 5.04 25.91
N ASN A 33 -9.62 4.89 26.22
CA ASN A 33 -10.10 3.72 26.98
C ASN A 33 -10.05 2.41 26.19
N VAL A 34 -10.12 2.42 24.86
CA VAL A 34 -9.99 1.21 24.03
C VAL A 34 -8.51 1.00 23.69
N THR A 35 -7.77 0.46 24.65
CA THR A 35 -6.35 0.13 24.50
C THR A 35 -6.14 -1.09 23.59
N PRO A 36 -4.95 -1.30 23.01
CA PRO A 36 -4.66 -2.49 22.20
C PRO A 36 -5.02 -3.83 22.86
N ALA A 37 -4.88 -3.96 24.19
CA ALA A 37 -5.25 -5.17 24.93
C ALA A 37 -6.77 -5.48 24.93
N LYS A 38 -7.62 -4.52 24.54
CA LYS A 38 -9.07 -4.67 24.39
C LYS A 38 -9.49 -4.99 22.96
N ILE A 39 -8.55 -4.96 22.01
CA ILE A 39 -8.77 -5.30 20.60
C ILE A 39 -8.23 -6.72 20.39
N GLN A 40 -9.00 -7.57 19.72
CA GLN A 40 -8.55 -8.92 19.38
C GLN A 40 -7.24 -8.87 18.59
N GLU A 41 -6.23 -9.65 19.01
CA GLU A 41 -4.94 -9.72 18.31
C GLU A 41 -5.11 -10.24 16.88
N GLY A 42 -4.41 -9.60 15.94
CA GLY A 42 -4.25 -10.07 14.57
C GLY A 42 -3.17 -11.15 14.45
N THR A 43 -2.98 -11.66 13.23
CA THR A 43 -1.84 -12.52 12.87
C THR A 43 -0.63 -11.68 12.43
N ALA A 44 0.52 -12.32 12.21
CA ALA A 44 1.72 -11.63 11.76
C ALA A 44 1.47 -10.86 10.44
N ASN A 45 2.03 -9.65 10.35
CA ASN A 45 1.94 -8.76 9.19
C ASN A 45 0.51 -8.30 8.82
N GLN A 46 -0.41 -8.30 9.78
CA GLN A 46 -1.74 -7.69 9.61
C GLN A 46 -1.82 -6.31 10.27
N VAL A 47 -2.69 -5.47 9.72
CA VAL A 47 -3.12 -4.21 10.32
C VAL A 47 -4.64 -4.15 10.35
N LEU A 48 -5.20 -3.30 11.21
CA LEU A 48 -6.60 -2.91 11.11
C LEU A 48 -6.77 -2.02 9.88
N LYS A 49 -7.68 -2.41 9.01
CA LYS A 49 -8.07 -1.66 7.83
C LYS A 49 -9.58 -1.63 7.71
N THR A 50 -10.10 -0.79 6.85
CA THR A 50 -11.48 -0.92 6.39
C THR A 50 -11.56 -1.90 5.24
N ASP A 51 -12.69 -2.58 5.11
CA ASP A 51 -13.00 -3.39 3.93
C ASP A 51 -13.10 -2.50 2.67
N ALA A 52 -13.24 -3.13 1.50
CA ALA A 52 -13.34 -2.43 0.22
C ALA A 52 -14.53 -1.45 0.13
N THR A 53 -15.55 -1.63 0.98
CA THR A 53 -16.73 -0.75 1.04
C THR A 53 -16.60 0.39 2.05
N GLY A 54 -15.60 0.33 2.94
CA GLY A 54 -15.43 1.29 4.03
C GLY A 54 -16.40 1.09 5.21
N ALA A 55 -17.16 0.00 5.24
CA ALA A 55 -18.24 -0.23 6.20
C ALA A 55 -17.81 -1.06 7.41
N ILE A 56 -16.77 -1.90 7.26
CA ILE A 56 -16.32 -2.83 8.29
C ILE A 56 -14.85 -2.55 8.59
N VAL A 57 -14.49 -2.55 9.87
CA VAL A 57 -13.09 -2.60 10.31
C VAL A 57 -12.70 -4.07 10.47
N GLU A 58 -11.62 -4.48 9.80
CA GLU A 58 -11.14 -5.86 9.78
C GLU A 58 -9.61 -5.94 9.87
N TRP A 59 -9.10 -7.08 10.30
CA TRP A 59 -7.68 -7.40 10.19
C TRP A 59 -7.36 -7.85 8.77
N GLY A 60 -6.42 -7.17 8.12
CA GLY A 60 -5.97 -7.52 6.78
C GLY A 60 -4.48 -7.40 6.60
N THR A 61 -3.94 -8.13 5.62
CA THR A 61 -2.57 -7.94 5.15
C THR A 61 -2.44 -6.57 4.48
N LEU A 62 -1.28 -5.95 4.68
CA LEU A 62 -0.83 -4.85 3.84
C LEU A 62 -0.20 -5.42 2.58
N ASP A 63 -0.78 -5.09 1.43
CA ASP A 63 -0.29 -5.51 0.12
C ASP A 63 -0.68 -4.49 -0.94
N ALA A 64 -0.20 -4.70 -2.17
CA ALA A 64 -0.41 -3.77 -3.26
C ALA A 64 -1.87 -3.59 -3.69
N THR A 65 -2.81 -4.42 -3.20
CA THR A 65 -4.25 -4.24 -3.46
C THR A 65 -4.88 -3.17 -2.57
N ASN A 66 -4.22 -2.83 -1.46
CA ASN A 66 -4.75 -1.91 -0.44
C ASN A 66 -3.79 -0.78 -0.04
N ILE A 67 -2.57 -0.78 -0.57
CA ILE A 67 -1.64 0.35 -0.49
C ILE A 67 -1.38 0.89 -1.89
N ALA A 68 -1.55 2.19 -2.06
CA ALA A 68 -1.10 2.86 -3.27
C ALA A 68 0.42 2.96 -3.26
N GLY A 69 1.08 2.41 -4.28
CA GLY A 69 2.48 2.69 -4.54
C GLY A 69 2.67 4.11 -5.07
N GLU A 70 3.92 4.57 -5.10
CA GLU A 70 4.29 5.76 -5.87
C GLU A 70 4.41 5.42 -7.36
N ASP A 71 4.28 6.44 -8.21
CA ASP A 71 4.48 6.31 -9.64
C ASP A 71 5.95 6.03 -9.98
N LEU A 72 6.20 4.93 -10.69
CA LEU A 72 7.48 4.68 -11.33
C LEU A 72 7.53 5.48 -12.64
N THR A 73 8.41 6.48 -12.69
CA THR A 73 8.55 7.36 -13.85
C THR A 73 9.97 7.30 -14.42
N ALA A 74 10.08 7.50 -15.74
CA ALA A 74 11.37 7.68 -16.38
C ALA A 74 11.85 9.12 -16.14
N GLY A 75 13.05 9.28 -15.59
CA GLY A 75 13.64 10.60 -15.35
C GLY A 75 14.05 11.33 -16.64
N ASP A 76 14.26 10.58 -17.73
CA ASP A 76 14.57 11.10 -19.06
C ASP A 76 13.98 10.19 -20.15
N GLY A 77 14.25 10.49 -21.43
CA GLY A 77 13.78 9.70 -22.58
C GLY A 77 14.57 8.43 -22.87
N SER A 78 15.42 7.92 -21.97
CA SER A 78 16.18 6.68 -22.21
C SER A 78 15.31 5.44 -22.17
N ILE A 79 14.31 5.44 -21.29
CA ILE A 79 13.43 4.31 -21.02
C ILE A 79 11.97 4.76 -21.10
N THR A 80 11.10 3.82 -21.44
CA THR A 80 9.66 3.99 -21.38
C THR A 80 9.12 3.12 -20.26
N VAL A 81 8.35 3.71 -19.35
CA VAL A 81 7.56 3.00 -18.34
C VAL A 81 6.10 3.09 -18.76
N THR A 82 5.50 1.96 -19.15
CA THR A 82 4.17 1.95 -19.79
C THR A 82 3.00 1.87 -18.80
N ASP A 83 3.26 1.38 -17.61
CA ASP A 83 2.31 1.04 -16.53
C ASP A 83 2.85 1.54 -15.18
N GLY A 84 3.47 2.72 -15.20
CA GLY A 84 4.19 3.28 -14.04
C GLY A 84 3.33 3.82 -12.91
N THR A 85 2.03 4.07 -13.13
CA THR A 85 1.15 4.63 -12.08
C THR A 85 0.99 3.67 -10.90
N GLY A 86 1.34 4.10 -9.70
CA GLY A 86 1.30 3.29 -8.48
C GLY A 86 2.23 2.07 -8.50
N ALA A 87 3.17 2.00 -9.44
CA ALA A 87 3.82 0.77 -9.83
C ALA A 87 5.00 0.36 -8.95
N THR A 88 5.38 1.17 -7.96
CA THR A 88 6.47 0.82 -7.02
C THR A 88 6.20 -0.46 -6.20
N LEU A 89 4.93 -0.88 -6.09
CA LEU A 89 4.49 -2.05 -5.33
C LEU A 89 3.90 -3.17 -6.19
N VAL A 90 3.81 -3.00 -7.51
CA VAL A 90 3.30 -4.00 -8.45
C VAL A 90 4.28 -4.21 -9.60
N ASP A 91 4.12 -5.27 -10.36
CA ASP A 91 4.95 -5.49 -11.55
C ASP A 91 4.76 -4.35 -12.55
N THR A 92 5.88 -3.93 -13.17
CA THR A 92 5.90 -2.86 -14.17
C THR A 92 6.71 -3.28 -15.39
N ASN A 93 6.27 -2.87 -16.57
CA ASN A 93 7.00 -3.02 -17.82
C ASN A 93 7.92 -1.82 -18.06
N VAL A 94 9.22 -2.08 -18.10
CA VAL A 94 10.26 -1.08 -18.42
C VAL A 94 11.01 -1.53 -19.66
N ILE A 95 11.03 -0.69 -20.69
CA ILE A 95 11.75 -0.94 -21.94
C ILE A 95 12.67 0.23 -22.27
N VAL A 96 13.71 -0.04 -23.06
CA VAL A 96 14.47 1.04 -23.70
C VAL A 96 13.55 1.75 -24.69
N ALA A 97 13.52 3.07 -24.64
CA ALA A 97 12.71 3.86 -25.57
C ALA A 97 13.26 3.77 -27.00
N ALA A 98 12.43 4.10 -28.00
CA ALA A 98 12.94 4.33 -29.35
C ALA A 98 14.00 5.42 -29.31
N ASP A 99 15.16 5.18 -29.94
CA ASP A 99 16.35 6.02 -29.86
C ASP A 99 16.81 6.34 -28.42
N GLY A 100 16.36 5.53 -27.44
CA GLY A 100 16.63 5.74 -26.02
C GLY A 100 18.11 5.64 -25.69
N ILE A 101 18.87 4.85 -26.45
CA ILE A 101 20.33 4.84 -26.42
C ILE A 101 20.83 5.71 -27.57
N THR A 102 21.25 6.94 -27.24
CA THR A 102 21.85 7.87 -28.18
C THR A 102 23.38 7.78 -28.13
N ASN A 103 24.08 8.33 -29.13
CA ASN A 103 25.55 8.38 -29.13
C ASN A 103 26.12 9.04 -27.86
N ALA A 104 25.44 10.04 -27.29
CA ALA A 104 25.88 10.68 -26.05
C ALA A 104 25.84 9.75 -24.82
N LYS A 105 25.02 8.69 -24.87
CA LYS A 105 24.91 7.66 -23.80
C LYS A 105 25.88 6.51 -24.01
N VAL A 106 26.55 6.44 -25.15
CA VAL A 106 27.58 5.44 -25.47
C VAL A 106 28.94 6.13 -25.30
N ALA A 107 29.74 5.70 -24.33
CA ALA A 107 31.06 6.28 -24.12
C ALA A 107 32.00 6.01 -25.32
N ASP A 108 33.00 6.86 -25.51
CA ASP A 108 34.01 6.68 -26.56
C ASP A 108 34.68 5.31 -26.45
N ASN A 109 34.75 4.58 -27.56
CA ASN A 109 35.28 3.20 -27.65
C ASN A 109 34.52 2.15 -26.80
N ALA A 110 33.30 2.45 -26.32
CA ALA A 110 32.50 1.48 -25.57
C ALA A 110 32.04 0.30 -26.43
N ILE A 111 31.86 0.52 -27.74
CA ILE A 111 31.56 -0.53 -28.71
C ILE A 111 32.88 -1.09 -29.24
N GLN A 112 33.15 -2.35 -28.91
CA GLN A 112 34.34 -3.09 -29.31
C GLN A 112 34.01 -4.14 -30.37
N THR A 113 35.03 -4.78 -30.94
CA THR A 113 34.84 -5.75 -32.03
C THR A 113 33.95 -6.91 -31.62
N GLU A 114 33.99 -7.37 -30.37
CA GLU A 114 33.10 -8.43 -29.87
C GLU A 114 31.62 -8.02 -29.79
N ASN A 115 31.31 -6.73 -29.79
CA ASN A 115 29.94 -6.24 -29.79
C ASN A 115 29.34 -6.18 -31.21
N ILE A 116 30.18 -6.31 -32.24
CA ILE A 116 29.81 -6.23 -33.65
C ILE A 116 30.05 -7.58 -34.30
N THR A 117 28.99 -8.22 -34.78
CA THR A 117 29.15 -9.44 -35.59
C THR A 117 29.86 -9.11 -36.90
N ASP A 118 30.76 -9.98 -37.37
CA ASP A 118 31.52 -9.76 -38.61
C ASP A 118 30.61 -9.51 -39.82
N GLY A 119 31.02 -8.55 -40.66
CA GLY A 119 30.30 -8.13 -41.86
C GLY A 119 29.01 -7.32 -41.64
N GLN A 120 28.66 -6.90 -40.41
CA GLN A 120 27.43 -6.13 -40.16
C GLN A 120 27.53 -4.63 -40.50
N VAL A 121 28.73 -4.03 -40.48
CA VAL A 121 28.95 -2.63 -40.86
C VAL A 121 29.13 -2.54 -42.38
N GLN A 122 28.23 -1.84 -43.05
CA GLN A 122 28.24 -1.64 -44.50
C GLN A 122 28.86 -0.28 -44.86
N THR A 123 29.24 -0.09 -46.12
CA THR A 123 29.82 1.18 -46.59
C THR A 123 28.88 2.38 -46.38
N ALA A 124 27.57 2.17 -46.28
CA ALA A 124 26.59 3.23 -46.01
C ALA A 124 26.54 3.65 -44.52
N ASP A 125 27.13 2.86 -43.62
CA ASP A 125 27.18 3.11 -42.18
C ASP A 125 28.44 3.91 -41.76
N ILE A 126 29.35 4.21 -42.70
CA ILE A 126 30.64 4.92 -42.52
C ILE A 126 30.52 6.36 -43.03
#